data_AF-A0A3B9CRQ9-F1
#
_entry.id   AF-A0A3B9CRQ9-F1
#
_cell.length_a   1.000
_cell.length_b   1.000
_cell.length_c   1.000
_cell.angle_alpha   90.00
_cell.angle_beta   90.00
_cell.angle_gamma   90.00
#
_symmetry.space_group_name_H-M   'P 1'
#
loop_
_entity.id
_entity.type
_entity.pdbx_description
1 polymer ?
#
loop_
_entity_poly.entity_id
_entity_poly.type
_entity_poly.pdbx_seq_one_letter_code
_entity_poly.pdbx_strand_id
1 'polypeptide(L)'
;LAVTKGSFTAWTIPARPRPGENYQIIIEVKLKEGTPRYRLSDLIGTVKGTDGFSQKLPYDKSARRPSMFMNQNNVLQAIQEKTVAPVRNNKVQLIVEIPGAGADIQDTINIRSRRLRESQTLMIVFKDRR
;
A
#
# COMPACT_ATOMS: atom_id res chain seq x y z
N LEU A 1 -13.33 0.37 -4.16
CA LEU A 1 -13.22 -1.09 -4.34
C LEU A 1 -12.11 -1.59 -3.42
N ALA A 2 -12.31 -2.66 -2.67
CA ALA A 2 -11.26 -3.28 -1.87
C ALA A 2 -10.97 -4.70 -2.39
N VAL A 3 -9.70 -5.05 -2.46
CA VAL A 3 -9.22 -6.36 -2.92
C VAL A 3 -8.46 -7.00 -1.76
N THR A 4 -8.87 -8.21 -1.37
CA THR A 4 -8.24 -8.95 -0.27
C THR A 4 -7.69 -10.27 -0.78
N LYS A 5 -6.46 -10.60 -0.39
CA LYS A 5 -5.84 -11.90 -0.64
C LYS A 5 -4.99 -12.29 0.57
N GLY A 6 -5.35 -13.39 1.21
CA GLY A 6 -4.75 -13.83 2.47
C GLY A 6 -4.71 -12.72 3.52
N SER A 7 -3.52 -12.36 4.00
CA SER A 7 -3.39 -11.34 5.06
C SER A 7 -3.39 -9.90 4.55
N PHE A 8 -3.48 -9.68 3.24
CA PHE A 8 -3.34 -8.37 2.62
C PHE A 8 -4.67 -7.87 2.06
N THR A 9 -4.99 -6.60 2.30
CA THR A 9 -6.12 -5.91 1.68
C THR A 9 -5.65 -4.59 1.08
N ALA A 10 -6.11 -4.25 -0.12
CA ALA A 10 -5.77 -2.99 -0.75
C ALA A 10 -7.01 -2.30 -1.34
N TRP A 11 -7.05 -0.97 -1.25
CA TRP A 11 -8.10 -0.13 -1.84
C TRP A 11 -7.56 1.26 -2.14
N THR A 12 -8.34 2.09 -2.82
CA THR A 12 -7.95 3.47 -3.13
C THR A 12 -8.78 4.54 -2.44
N ILE A 13 -8.18 5.72 -2.30
CA ILE A 13 -8.85 6.96 -1.89
C ILE A 13 -8.46 8.07 -2.89
N PRO A 14 -9.43 8.63 -3.65
CA PRO A 14 -10.84 8.23 -3.70
C PRO A 14 -11.00 6.79 -4.24
N ALA A 15 -12.15 6.16 -3.94
CA ALA A 15 -12.41 4.76 -4.27
C ALA A 15 -12.46 4.45 -5.77
N ARG A 16 -12.66 5.48 -6.60
CA ARG A 16 -12.65 5.48 -8.07
C ARG A 16 -12.07 6.83 -8.52
N PRO A 17 -10.74 6.96 -8.60
CA PRO A 17 -10.13 8.19 -9.06
C PRO A 17 -10.50 8.44 -10.52
N ARG A 18 -10.74 9.71 -10.86
CA ARG A 18 -10.93 10.13 -12.25
C ARG A 18 -9.59 10.09 -13.00
N PRO A 19 -9.60 9.98 -14.34
CA PRO A 19 -8.38 10.17 -15.12
C PRO A 19 -7.70 11.50 -14.77
N GLY A 20 -6.40 11.47 -14.49
CA GLY A 20 -5.59 12.61 -14.07
C GLY A 20 -5.75 13.03 -12.60
N GLU A 21 -6.61 12.38 -11.82
CA GLU A 21 -6.78 12.66 -10.39
C GLU A 21 -5.73 11.91 -9.56
N ASN A 22 -4.99 12.64 -8.72
CA ASN A 22 -4.09 12.00 -7.74
C ASN A 22 -4.91 11.14 -6.78
N TYR A 23 -4.39 9.98 -6.42
CA TYR A 23 -5.04 9.10 -5.47
C TYR A 23 -4.04 8.41 -4.57
N GLN A 24 -4.57 7.77 -3.53
CA GLN A 24 -3.80 6.97 -2.60
C GLN A 24 -4.19 5.51 -2.76
N ILE A 25 -3.21 4.62 -2.76
CA ILE A 25 -3.43 3.19 -2.53
C ILE A 25 -3.14 2.92 -1.05
N ILE A 26 -4.15 2.44 -0.35
CA ILE A 26 -4.03 1.96 1.02
C ILE A 26 -3.80 0.46 0.98
N ILE A 27 -2.70 0.00 1.56
CA ILE A 27 -2.36 -1.42 1.70
C ILE A 27 -2.39 -1.77 3.18
N GLU A 28 -3.37 -2.54 3.59
CA GLU A 28 -3.53 -3.06 4.93
C GLU A 28 -2.94 -4.47 5.05
N VAL A 29 -2.21 -4.71 6.13
CA VAL A 29 -1.68 -6.02 6.50
C VAL A 29 -2.30 -6.45 7.81
N LYS A 30 -3.06 -7.54 7.79
CA LYS A 30 -3.58 -8.21 8.97
C LYS A 30 -2.48 -9.06 9.60
N LEU A 31 -2.22 -8.85 10.87
CA LEU A 31 -1.20 -9.53 11.66
C LEU A 31 -1.86 -10.51 12.65
N LYS A 32 -1.04 -11.38 13.24
CA LYS A 32 -1.49 -12.27 14.33
C LYS A 32 -1.86 -11.44 15.56
N GLU A 33 -2.83 -11.94 16.33
CA GLU A 33 -3.25 -11.31 17.58
C GLU A 33 -2.08 -11.13 18.55
N GLY A 34 -2.14 -10.08 19.36
CA GLY A 34 -1.11 -9.76 20.33
C GLY A 34 0.21 -9.27 19.72
N THR A 35 0.24 -8.90 18.43
CA THR A 35 1.41 -8.25 17.83
C THR A 35 1.33 -6.74 18.08
N PRO A 36 2.13 -6.14 18.99
CA PRO A 36 1.99 -4.71 19.31
C PRO A 36 2.67 -3.80 18.28
N ARG A 37 3.73 -4.30 17.62
CA ARG A 37 4.59 -3.55 16.71
C ARG A 37 4.98 -4.40 15.52
N TYR A 38 5.12 -3.74 14.37
CA TYR A 38 5.50 -4.39 13.14
C TYR A 38 6.60 -3.58 12.43
N ARG A 39 7.71 -4.25 12.13
CA ARG A 39 8.81 -3.66 11.39
C ARG A 39 8.40 -3.60 9.93
N LEU A 40 8.25 -2.39 9.37
CA LEU A 40 7.72 -2.27 8.02
C LEU A 40 8.66 -2.89 6.98
N SER A 41 9.98 -2.92 7.22
CA SER A 41 10.94 -3.63 6.37
C SER A 41 10.81 -5.15 6.36
N ASP A 42 9.92 -5.75 7.17
CA ASP A 42 9.49 -7.14 6.96
C ASP A 42 8.62 -7.28 5.71
N LEU A 43 8.01 -6.18 5.24
CA LEU A 43 7.37 -6.10 3.94
C LEU A 43 8.40 -5.88 2.85
N ILE A 44 8.18 -6.51 1.71
CA ILE A 44 8.95 -6.31 0.49
C ILE A 44 7.96 -6.38 -0.66
N GLY A 45 8.06 -5.46 -1.63
CA GLY A 45 7.11 -5.47 -2.73
C GLY A 45 7.29 -4.35 -3.73
N THR A 46 6.33 -4.25 -4.64
CA THR A 46 6.23 -3.19 -5.63
C THR A 46 4.77 -2.86 -5.89
N VAL A 47 4.49 -1.58 -6.12
CA VAL A 47 3.27 -1.10 -6.77
C VAL A 47 3.66 -0.73 -8.20
N LYS A 48 2.89 -1.19 -9.18
CA LYS A 48 3.06 -0.85 -10.60
C LYS A 48 1.71 -0.44 -11.20
N GLY A 49 1.66 0.76 -11.77
CA GLY A 49 0.53 1.24 -12.55
C GLY A 49 0.74 0.97 -14.05
N THR A 50 -0.35 0.93 -14.81
CA THR A 50 -0.33 0.85 -16.29
C THR A 50 0.20 2.10 -16.97
N ASP A 51 0.25 3.22 -16.24
CA ASP A 51 0.77 4.53 -16.63
C ASP A 51 2.31 4.66 -16.53
N GLY A 52 3.00 3.56 -16.19
CA GLY A 52 4.44 3.54 -15.97
C GLY A 52 4.85 3.91 -14.55
N PHE A 53 3.90 4.19 -13.64
CA PHE A 53 4.20 4.34 -12.23
C PHE A 53 4.81 3.05 -11.67
N SER A 54 5.90 3.17 -10.91
CA SER A 54 6.51 2.05 -10.21
C SER A 54 7.18 2.54 -8.92
N GLN A 55 6.86 1.88 -7.80
CA GLN A 55 7.44 2.20 -6.49
C GLN A 55 7.72 0.93 -5.69
N LYS A 56 8.89 0.86 -5.05
CA LYS A 56 9.24 -0.23 -4.12
C LYS A 56 8.53 -0.07 -2.78
N LEU A 57 8.12 -1.20 -2.21
CA LEU A 57 7.51 -1.28 -0.89
C LEU A 57 8.46 -1.91 0.14
N PRO A 58 8.40 -1.49 1.41
CA PRO A 58 7.60 -0.35 1.90
C PRO A 58 8.31 0.99 1.66
N TYR A 59 9.58 0.96 1.25
CA TYR A 59 10.45 2.13 1.15
C TYR A 59 11.20 2.10 -0.18
N ASP A 60 11.23 3.25 -0.84
CA ASP A 60 11.94 3.47 -2.10
C ASP A 60 12.75 4.76 -2.00
N LYS A 61 14.08 4.65 -2.01
CA LYS A 61 15.01 5.80 -1.95
C LYS A 61 14.88 6.73 -3.15
N SER A 62 14.36 6.23 -4.27
CA SER A 62 14.27 6.95 -5.53
C SER A 62 12.89 7.56 -5.79
N ALA A 63 11.89 7.22 -4.97
CA ALA A 63 10.53 7.73 -5.14
C ALA A 63 10.46 9.21 -4.74
N ARG A 64 9.86 10.04 -5.62
CA ARG A 64 9.57 11.45 -5.32
C ARG A 64 8.61 11.60 -4.13
N ARG A 65 7.71 10.63 -3.95
CA ARG A 65 6.74 10.56 -2.85
C ARG A 65 6.97 9.24 -2.10
N PRO A 66 7.53 9.26 -0.89
CA PRO A 66 7.73 8.02 -0.14
C PRO A 66 6.39 7.43 0.28
N SER A 67 6.36 6.11 0.49
CA SER A 67 5.21 5.48 1.14
C SER A 67 5.08 6.03 2.56
N MET A 68 3.85 6.21 3.04
CA MET A 68 3.53 6.75 4.35
C MET A 68 2.91 5.67 5.25
N PHE A 69 2.97 5.89 6.57
CA PHE A 69 2.25 5.10 7.56
C PHE A 69 1.72 6.04 8.65
N MET A 70 0.75 5.55 9.42
CA MET A 70 0.26 6.28 10.59
C MET A 70 1.08 5.88 11.83
N ASN A 71 1.70 6.87 12.48
CA ASN A 71 2.49 6.63 13.68
C ASN A 71 1.61 6.54 14.94
N GLN A 72 2.24 6.33 16.10
CA GLN A 72 1.54 6.15 17.38
C GLN A 72 0.64 7.33 17.77
N ASN A 73 0.95 8.54 17.31
CA ASN A 73 0.23 9.77 17.60
C ASN A 73 -0.83 10.11 16.53
N ASN A 74 -1.20 9.16 15.67
CA ASN A 74 -2.13 9.39 14.54
C ASN A 74 -1.60 10.37 13.48
N VAL A 75 -0.29 10.59 13.43
CA VAL A 75 0.32 11.48 12.44
C VAL A 75 0.85 10.66 11.27
N LEU A 76 0.55 11.10 10.05
CA LEU A 76 1.13 10.53 8.83
C LEU A 76 2.62 10.84 8.76
N GLN A 77 3.43 9.81 8.54
CA GLN A 77 4.88 9.93 8.47
C GLN A 77 5.44 9.08 7.34
N ALA A 78 6.49 9.57 6.68
CA ALA A 78 7.21 8.82 5.66
C ALA A 78 7.85 7.57 6.26
N ILE A 79 7.71 6.45 5.55
CA ILE A 79 8.38 5.21 5.87
C ILE A 79 9.86 5.35 5.53
N GLN A 80 10.71 4.92 6.45
CA GLN A 80 12.16 4.82 6.32
C GLN A 80 12.58 3.37 6.52
N GLU A 81 13.84 3.05 6.22
CA GLU A 81 14.40 1.69 6.25
C GLU A 81 14.22 0.98 7.61
N LYS A 82 14.27 1.73 8.71
CA LYS A 82 14.15 1.23 10.09
C LYS A 82 12.78 1.47 10.73
N THR A 83 11.78 1.91 9.96
CA THR A 83 10.47 2.25 10.51
C THR A 83 9.77 1.05 11.14
N VAL A 84 9.21 1.29 12.32
CA VAL A 84 8.37 0.34 13.06
C VAL A 84 7.01 0.98 13.29
N ALA A 85 5.97 0.40 12.69
CA ALA A 85 4.60 0.87 12.85
C ALA A 85 3.97 0.29 14.13
N PRO A 86 3.16 1.09 14.85
CA PRO A 86 2.25 0.54 15.85
C PRO A 86 1.20 -0.32 15.15
N VAL A 87 0.84 -1.44 15.76
CA VAL A 87 -0.24 -2.29 15.26
C VAL A 87 -1.52 -1.90 15.97
N ARG A 88 -2.60 -1.73 15.22
CA ARG A 88 -3.92 -1.34 15.75
C ARG A 88 -4.96 -2.30 15.22
N ASN A 89 -5.75 -2.88 16.13
CA ASN A 89 -6.74 -3.90 15.77
C ASN A 89 -6.12 -5.03 14.92
N ASN A 90 -4.92 -5.46 15.30
CA ASN A 90 -4.12 -6.46 14.58
C ASN A 90 -3.81 -6.08 13.12
N LYS A 91 -3.77 -4.79 12.79
CA LYS A 91 -3.54 -4.30 11.43
C LYS A 91 -2.49 -3.20 11.40
N VAL A 92 -1.82 -3.09 10.27
CA VAL A 92 -1.01 -1.93 9.89
C VAL A 92 -1.40 -1.49 8.48
N GLN A 93 -1.23 -0.21 8.19
CA GLN A 93 -1.53 0.36 6.88
C GLN A 93 -0.31 1.07 6.32
N LEU A 94 -0.10 0.87 5.02
CA LEU A 94 0.84 1.59 4.19
C LEU A 94 0.04 2.40 3.19
N ILE A 95 0.49 3.61 2.93
CA ILE A 95 -0.18 4.54 2.03
C ILE A 95 0.82 4.88 0.93
N VAL A 96 0.44 4.64 -0.31
CA VAL A 96 1.24 4.98 -1.49
C VAL A 96 0.51 6.08 -2.23
N GLU A 97 1.16 7.21 -2.44
CA GLU A 97 0.62 8.31 -3.23
C GLU A 97 0.91 8.08 -4.70
N ILE A 98 -0.14 8.01 -5.51
CA ILE A 98 -0.04 7.82 -6.95
C ILE A 98 -0.39 9.16 -7.61
N PRO A 99 0.51 9.72 -8.44
CA PRO A 99 0.15 10.86 -9.27
C PRO A 99 -0.97 10.46 -10.24
N GLY A 100 -1.82 11.41 -10.61
CA GLY A 100 -2.89 11.18 -11.56
C GLY A 100 -2.38 10.57 -12.86
N ALA A 101 -2.97 9.45 -13.23
CA ALA A 101 -2.64 8.64 -14.40
C ALA A 101 -3.64 8.85 -15.54
N GLY A 102 -3.32 8.37 -16.76
CA GLY A 102 -4.25 8.35 -17.90
C GLY A 102 -5.48 7.46 -17.69
N ALA A 103 -6.36 7.36 -18.69
CA ALA A 103 -7.52 6.45 -18.66
C ALA A 103 -7.06 4.96 -18.66
N ASP A 104 -7.88 4.06 -18.11
CA ASP A 104 -7.59 2.62 -17.90
C ASP A 104 -6.47 2.33 -16.89
N ILE A 105 -6.69 2.81 -15.66
CA ILE A 105 -5.79 2.58 -14.54
C ILE A 105 -5.96 1.12 -14.07
N GLN A 106 -4.87 0.38 -14.03
CA GLN A 106 -4.78 -0.87 -13.29
C GLN A 106 -3.51 -0.82 -12.46
N ASP A 107 -3.66 -1.05 -11.16
CA ASP A 107 -2.53 -1.17 -10.25
C ASP A 107 -2.31 -2.61 -9.87
N THR A 108 -1.07 -3.05 -10.04
CA THR A 108 -0.61 -4.36 -9.58
C THR A 108 0.30 -4.17 -8.37
N ILE A 109 -0.11 -4.77 -7.26
CA ILE A 109 0.61 -4.72 -5.98
C ILE A 109 1.17 -6.11 -5.73
N ASN A 110 2.48 -6.26 -5.87
CA ASN A 110 3.19 -7.45 -5.41
C ASN A 110 3.71 -7.18 -4.00
N ILE A 111 3.31 -7.99 -3.03
CA ILE A 111 3.68 -7.80 -1.63
C ILE A 111 3.99 -9.12 -0.94
N ARG A 112 5.08 -9.13 -0.18
CA ARG A 112 5.52 -10.24 0.66
C ARG A 112 5.72 -9.74 2.08
N SER A 113 5.31 -10.54 3.06
CA SER A 113 5.70 -10.34 4.46
C SER A 113 6.60 -11.49 4.90
N ARG A 114 7.84 -11.16 5.30
CA ARG A 114 8.77 -12.13 5.88
C ARG A 114 8.27 -12.65 7.23
N ARG A 115 7.60 -11.80 8.00
CA ARG A 115 7.03 -12.16 9.31
C ARG A 115 5.85 -13.12 9.18
N LEU A 116 4.96 -12.88 8.22
CA LEU A 116 3.80 -13.76 7.98
C LEU A 116 4.15 -14.98 7.13
N ARG A 117 5.32 -14.96 6.46
CA ARG A 117 5.75 -15.99 5.49
C ARG A 117 4.74 -16.17 4.36
N GLU A 118 4.22 -15.05 3.87
CA GLU A 118 3.19 -14.99 2.83
C GLU A 118 3.61 -14.03 1.72
N SER A 119 3.27 -14.35 0.47
CA SER A 119 3.43 -13.49 -0.69
C SER A 119 2.13 -13.45 -1.49
N GLN A 120 1.71 -12.27 -1.92
CA GLN A 120 0.49 -12.07 -2.71
C GLN A 120 0.70 -11.07 -3.83
N THR A 121 -0.12 -11.22 -4.86
CA THR A 121 -0.33 -10.23 -5.92
C THR A 121 -1.78 -9.80 -5.85
N LEU A 122 -2.01 -8.50 -5.66
CA LEU A 122 -3.32 -7.87 -5.64
C LEU A 122 -3.43 -6.97 -6.87
N MET A 123 -4.57 -7.01 -7.56
CA MET A 123 -4.83 -6.19 -8.73
C MET A 123 -6.06 -5.32 -8.48
N ILE A 124 -5.89 -4.00 -8.59
CA ILE A 124 -7.00 -3.04 -8.53
C ILE A 124 -7.28 -2.58 -9.96
N VAL A 125 -8.52 -2.75 -10.40
CA VAL A 125 -8.95 -2.37 -11.76
C VAL A 125 -10.06 -1.32 -11.64
N PHE A 126 -9.87 -0.17 -12.27
CA PHE A 126 -10.86 0.90 -12.33
C PHE A 126 -11.59 0.82 -13.67
N LYS A 127 -12.54 -0.11 -13.81
CA LYS A 127 -13.44 -0.09 -14.97
C LYS A 127 -14.52 0.96 -14.75
N ASP A 128 -14.57 1.96 -15.62
CA ASP A 128 -15.76 2.77 -15.80
C ASP A 128 -16.82 1.86 -16.44
N ARG A 129 -17.82 1.44 -15.67
CA ARG A 129 -19.01 0.85 -16.29
C ARG A 129 -19.76 2.04 -16.89
N ARG A 130 -19.65 2.17 -18.21
CA ARG A 130 -20.56 2.97 -19.04
C ARG A 130 -22.02 2.69 -18.67
#